data_AF-A0A849QJZ6-F1
#
_entry.id   AF-A0A849QJZ6-F1
#
_cell.length_a   1.000
_cell.length_b   1.000
_cell.length_c   1.000
_cell.angle_alpha   90.00
_cell.angle_beta   90.00
_cell.angle_gamma   90.00
#
_symmetry.space_group_name_H-M   'P 1'
#
loop_
_entity.id
_entity.type
_entity.pdbx_description
1 polymer ?
#
loop_
_entity_poly.entity_id
_entity_poly.type
_entity_poly.pdbx_seq_one_letter_code
_entity_poly.pdbx_strand_id
1 'polypeptide(L)' 'IMDDFLKMYKGRISHVHLHDNMGKKDEHLPLGKGNVDWKRVIDSLSNYKGRFVTEVNCVDEGVESLAFLKSL' A
#
# COMPACT_ATOMS: atom_id res chain seq x y z
N ILE A 1 16.08 -1.33 0.27
CA ILE A 1 15.47 -0.16 -0.42
C ILE A 1 14.21 0.31 0.31
N MET A 2 13.08 -0.42 0.30
CA MET A 2 11.85 0.06 0.96
C MET A 2 12.04 0.35 2.46
N ASP A 3 12.54 -0.63 3.22
CA ASP A 3 12.70 -0.45 4.67
C ASP A 3 13.68 0.68 5.01
N ASP A 4 14.76 0.83 4.23
CA ASP A 4 15.73 1.92 4.37
C ASP A 4 15.08 3.29 4.08
N PHE A 5 14.23 3.37 3.06
CA PHE A 5 13.49 4.58 2.70
C PHE A 5 12.54 4.98 3.83
N LEU A 6 11.72 4.04 4.33
CA LEU A 6 10.80 4.28 5.43
C LEU A 6 11.54 4.71 6.71
N LYS A 7 12.71 4.13 6.98
CA LYS A 7 13.57 4.51 8.10
C LYS A 7 14.13 5.92 7.93
N MET A 8 14.65 6.25 6.74
CA MET A 8 15.29 7.54 6.44
C MET A 8 14.30 8.71 6.50
N TYR A 9 13.07 8.48 6.04
CA TYR A 9 12.02 9.51 5.96
C TYR A 9 10.94 9.36 7.02
N LYS A 10 11.20 8.59 8.08
CA LYS A 10 10.28 8.43 9.21
C LYS A 10 9.87 9.80 9.76
N GLY A 11 8.56 10.02 9.91
CA GLY A 11 8.00 11.29 10.38
C GLY A 11 7.93 12.41 9.34
N ARG A 12 8.41 12.20 8.10
CA ARG A 12 8.28 13.17 6.99
C ARG A 12 7.28 12.74 5.92
N ILE A 13 6.91 11.47 5.88
CA ILE A 13 5.93 10.95 4.92
C ILE A 13 4.53 11.41 5.38
N SER A 14 3.81 12.14 4.52
CA SER A 14 2.47 12.69 4.81
C SER A 14 1.32 11.87 4.23
N HIS A 15 1.54 11.26 3.06
CA HIS A 15 0.61 10.37 2.38
C HIS A 15 1.32 9.13 1.85
N VAL A 16 0.60 8.01 1.79
CA VAL A 16 1.02 6.78 1.13
C VAL A 16 -0.11 6.34 0.20
N HIS A 17 0.20 6.21 -1.08
CA HIS A 17 -0.72 5.70 -2.08
C HIS A 17 -0.52 4.20 -2.23
N LEU A 18 -1.62 3.45 -2.26
CA LEU A 18 -1.62 2.00 -2.18
C LEU A 18 -2.28 1.42 -3.43
N HIS A 19 -1.51 0.63 -4.17
CA HIS A 19 -1.98 -0.18 -5.26
C HIS A 19 -1.05 -1.38 -5.43
N ASP A 20 -1.58 -2.49 -5.93
CA ASP A 20 -0.78 -3.68 -6.21
C ASP A 20 -0.31 -3.69 -7.66
N ASN A 21 0.66 -4.56 -7.95
CA ASN A 21 1.13 -4.84 -9.31
C ASN A 21 1.89 -6.18 -9.35
N MET A 22 2.14 -6.67 -10.56
CA MET A 22 2.88 -7.90 -10.83
C MET A 22 4.39 -7.68 -11.01
N GLY A 23 4.89 -6.45 -10.79
CA GLY A 23 6.30 -6.08 -10.91
C GLY A 23 6.81 -5.85 -12.34
N LYS A 24 5.92 -5.89 -13.35
CA LYS A 24 6.29 -5.67 -14.77
C LYS A 24 5.97 -4.27 -15.28
N LYS A 25 4.89 -3.68 -14.77
CA LYS A 25 4.42 -2.34 -15.11
C LYS A 25 3.57 -1.82 -13.95
N ASP A 26 3.21 -0.56 -14.03
CA ASP A 26 2.33 0.08 -13.08
C ASP A 26 0.86 -0.24 -13.39
N GLU A 27 0.30 -1.24 -12.71
CA GLU A 27 -1.00 -1.83 -13.07
C GLU A 27 -2.19 -1.31 -12.25
N HIS A 28 -1.92 -0.63 -11.13
CA HIS A 28 -2.96 -0.08 -10.25
C HIS A 28 -3.99 -1.13 -9.83
N LEU A 29 -3.54 -2.36 -9.55
CA LEU A 29 -4.42 -3.47 -9.19
C LEU A 29 -4.97 -3.29 -7.76
N PRO A 30 -6.14 -3.87 -7.46
CA PRO A 30 -6.61 -3.98 -6.07
C PRO A 30 -5.57 -4.69 -5.20
N LEU A 31 -5.47 -4.28 -3.94
CA LEU A 31 -4.54 -4.88 -2.99
C LEU A 31 -4.83 -6.38 -2.83
N GLY A 32 -3.77 -7.20 -2.89
CA GLY A 32 -3.87 -8.66 -2.83
C GLY A 32 -4.13 -9.32 -4.18
N LYS A 33 -4.22 -8.55 -5.28
CA LYS A 33 -4.33 -9.09 -6.65
C LYS A 33 -3.01 -9.07 -7.41
N GLY A 34 -1.96 -8.49 -6.85
CA GLY A 34 -0.60 -8.52 -7.39
C GLY A 34 0.34 -9.37 -6.51
N ASN A 35 1.63 -9.02 -6.54
CA ASN A 35 2.69 -9.77 -5.86
C ASN A 35 3.36 -8.98 -4.72
N VAL A 36 2.81 -7.83 -4.33
CA VAL A 36 3.35 -7.06 -3.19
C VAL A 36 3.07 -7.80 -1.87
N ASP A 37 4.09 -7.95 -1.04
CA ASP A 37 3.95 -8.48 0.34
C ASP A 37 3.34 -7.41 1.26
N TRP A 38 2.01 -7.29 1.20
CA TRP A 38 1.26 -6.26 1.94
C TRP A 38 1.35 -6.41 3.45
N LYS A 39 1.48 -7.65 3.97
CA LYS A 39 1.64 -7.85 5.40
C LYS A 39 2.92 -7.18 5.89
N ARG A 40 4.05 -7.44 5.22
CA ARG A 40 5.32 -6.77 5.51
C ARG A 40 5.23 -5.25 5.38
N VAL A 41 4.57 -4.75 4.33
CA VAL A 41 4.43 -3.29 4.11
C VAL A 41 3.68 -2.63 5.26
N ILE A 42 2.53 -3.19 5.65
CA ILE A 42 1.70 -2.64 6.73
C ILE A 42 2.42 -2.74 8.08
N ASP A 43 3.12 -3.84 8.36
CA ASP A 43 3.91 -4.00 9.58
C ASP A 43 5.01 -2.93 9.68
N SER A 44 5.73 -2.67 8.57
CA SER A 44 6.74 -1.61 8.48
C SER A 44 6.16 -0.19 8.65
N LEU A 45 4.85 -0.02 8.40
CA LEU A 45 4.12 1.25 8.54
C LEU A 45 3.23 1.31 9.80
N SER A 46 3.33 0.34 10.71
CA SER A 46 2.50 0.24 11.93
C SER A 46 2.43 1.51 12.81
N ASN A 47 3.49 2.32 12.81
CA ASN A 47 3.55 3.59 13.56
C ASN A 47 3.29 4.84 12.70
N TYR A 48 2.92 4.66 11.44
CA TYR A 48 2.58 5.74 10.53
C TYR A 48 1.28 6.43 10.96
N LYS A 49 1.27 7.76 10.93
CA LYS A 49 0.13 8.60 11.33
C LYS A 49 -0.43 9.47 10.20
N GLY A 50 0.15 9.38 9.00
CA GLY A 50 -0.36 10.07 7.82
C GLY A 50 -1.54 9.32 7.19
N ARG A 51 -1.90 9.70 5.96
CA ARG A 51 -3.06 9.09 5.27
C ARG A 51 -2.64 8.00 4.31
N PHE A 52 -3.42 6.94 4.30
CA PHE A 52 -3.40 5.94 3.25
C PHE A 52 -4.49 6.26 2.22
N VAL A 53 -4.17 6.13 0.94
CA VAL A 53 -5.10 6.33 -0.18
C VAL A 53 -4.97 5.14 -1.11
N THR A 54 -6.04 4.42 -1.37
CA THR A 54 -6.05 3.39 -2.42
C THR A 54 -6.05 4.06 -3.80
N GLU A 55 -5.11 3.72 -4.66
CA GLU A 55 -4.95 4.28 -6.00
C GLU A 55 -5.21 3.18 -7.04
N VAL A 56 -6.48 3.04 -7.43
CA VAL A 56 -6.96 1.94 -8.27
C VAL A 56 -7.92 2.48 -9.33
N ASN A 57 -8.32 1.63 -10.29
CA ASN A 57 -8.97 2.10 -11.51
C ASN A 57 -10.45 2.48 -11.29
N CYS A 58 -11.09 2.00 -10.23
CA CYS A 58 -12.46 2.37 -9.90
C CYS A 58 -12.77 2.26 -8.40
N VAL A 59 -13.95 2.77 -8.00
CA VAL A 59 -14.39 2.79 -6.60
C VAL A 59 -14.56 1.38 -6.03
N ASP A 60 -15.10 0.45 -6.80
CA ASP A 60 -15.33 -0.93 -6.36
C ASP A 60 -14.00 -1.64 -6.03
N GLU A 61 -12.98 -1.45 -6.87
CA GLU A 61 -11.61 -1.92 -6.61
C GLU A 61 -11.01 -1.30 -5.34
N GLY A 62 -11.38 -0.06 -5.02
CA GLY A 62 -10.99 0.60 -3.77
C GLY A 62 -11.65 -0.06 -2.56
N VAL A 63 -12.92 -0.43 -2.68
CA VAL A 63 -13.65 -1.17 -1.63
C VAL A 63 -13.03 -2.56 -1.42
N GLU A 64 -12.67 -3.26 -2.49
CA GLU A 64 -11.96 -4.54 -2.41
C GLU A 64 -10.62 -4.39 -1.68
N SER A 65 -9.84 -3.37 -2.03
CA SER A 65 -8.55 -3.08 -1.41
C SER A 65 -8.69 -2.80 0.10
N LEU A 66 -9.71 -2.05 0.50
CA LEU A 66 -10.03 -1.80 1.90
C LEU A 66 -10.45 -3.08 2.65
N ALA A 67 -11.22 -3.96 2.01
CA ALA A 67 -11.59 -5.24 2.59
C ALA A 67 -10.37 -6.14 2.81
N PHE A 68 -9.47 -6.21 1.82
CA PHE A 68 -8.20 -6.92 1.94
C PHE A 68 -7.34 -6.39 3.09
N LEU A 69 -7.13 -5.06 3.18
CA LEU A 69 -6.35 -4.46 4.27
C LEU A 69 -6.91 -4.77 5.66
N LYS A 70 -8.24 -4.82 5.81
CA LYS A 70 -8.90 -5.18 7.08
C LYS A 70 -8.73 -6.65 7.47
N SER A 71 -8.32 -7.50 6.53
CA SER A 71 -8.09 -8.93 6.76
C SER A 71 -6.65 -9.28 7.16
N LEU A 72 -5.73 -8.32 7.09
CA LEU A 72 -4.30 -8.49 7.40
C LEU A 72 -3.97 -8.35 8.90
#